data_AF-A0A9R1REJ8-F1
#
_entry.id   AF-A0A9R1REJ8-F1
#
_cell.length_a   1.000
_cell.length_b   1.000
_cell.length_c   1.000
_cell.angle_alpha   90.00
_cell.angle_beta   90.00
_cell.angle_gamma   90.00
#
_symmetry.space_group_name_H-M   'P 1'
#
loop_
_entity.id
_entity.type
_entity.pdbx_description
1 polymer ?
#
loop_
_entity_poly.entity_id
_entity_poly.type
_entity_poly.pdbx_seq_one_letter_code
_entity_poly.pdbx_strand_id
1 'polypeptide(L)'
;MGCRIKTSCRVKSVSSFDGAAGHRVLENDGSEETYDSVILGVHAPNALKVLGAEATHYELKILGACQYVHRDIYLHCDQNLMPRNSSAWSAWNFLGTTSRGFSVTYWLNHIQKIESARPFLVTLDAPCVPDHVLLKWSTSLPVPSVALAKAYLQLDKIQGKRGIWFCGAYQGHGFHEDGLKAGKAAAQGLLGKKCELLLNPKQMIPSWTEAGVRLAVARFFNLYISIGNLILIEEGGSVFSFGKACDKCRVKSVMRVHDPLFYWKIATEGNLGLAEAYINGCFSFLDKREGLLNLILILIANRDDRRNRRIARKGGRWTPLHVLGRLAHAKYFLGKFSRKNTVTRSRRNVSQHYDLSNEFFSLFMDKSMTYSCAIFKMENESLEAAQERKLSLLISKAKVERGHHVLDIGFGWGSLAIQVVKQTGCKYTGVTLSEEQLKYAQGKAREAGLEDHITFLLCDYRHIPPYKYDAIISICMIEHVGHECMDEFFACCESYLAEDGIMALQVSARQISFSTTKCLSIQPYGWIPLSPRTMK
;
A
#
# COMPACT_ATOMS: atom_id res chain seq x y z
N MET A 1 13.46 42.12 -7.87
CA MET A 1 13.09 42.49 -6.49
C MET A 1 14.08 41.80 -5.56
N GLY A 2 15.00 42.55 -4.95
CA GLY A 2 15.98 41.97 -4.02
C GLY A 2 15.37 41.84 -2.63
N CYS A 3 15.37 40.63 -2.06
CA CYS A 3 15.04 40.43 -0.65
C CYS A 3 16.30 40.78 0.18
N ARG A 4 16.18 41.74 1.11
CA ARG A 4 17.25 42.08 2.04
C ARG A 4 17.07 41.23 3.30
N ILE A 5 17.98 40.28 3.52
CA ILE A 5 17.96 39.39 4.68
C ILE A 5 19.09 39.79 5.62
N LYS A 6 18.77 40.07 6.89
CA LYS A 6 19.75 40.22 7.97
C LYS A 6 19.76 38.94 8.80
N THR A 7 20.94 38.37 9.04
CA THR A 7 21.10 37.15 9.83
C THR A 7 22.08 37.39 10.97
N SER A 8 22.08 36.50 11.98
CA SER A 8 23.01 36.57 13.12
C SER A 8 22.87 37.82 14.01
N CYS A 9 21.67 38.43 14.03
CA CYS A 9 21.36 39.58 14.87
C CYS A 9 21.16 39.17 16.34
N ARG A 10 21.65 39.97 17.28
CA ARG A 10 21.44 39.75 18.71
C ARG A 10 20.18 40.48 19.16
N VAL A 11 19.02 39.91 18.82
CA VAL A 11 17.71 40.53 19.05
C VAL A 11 17.34 40.53 20.54
N LYS A 12 16.92 41.70 21.04
CA LYS A 12 16.40 41.93 22.39
C LYS A 12 14.88 41.78 22.45
N SER A 13 14.17 42.39 21.51
CA SER A 13 12.70 42.30 21.43
C SER A 13 12.17 42.49 20.01
N VAL A 14 11.00 41.92 19.73
CA VAL A 14 10.25 42.11 18.48
C VAL A 14 8.86 42.62 18.83
N SER A 15 8.48 43.78 18.32
CA SER A 15 7.14 44.37 18.53
C SER A 15 6.42 44.61 17.21
N SER A 16 5.08 44.51 17.23
CA SER A 16 4.24 44.88 16.08
C SER A 16 4.12 46.41 15.98
N PHE A 17 3.81 46.93 14.79
CA PHE A 17 3.35 48.32 14.65
C PHE A 17 1.87 48.41 15.02
N ASP A 18 1.47 49.49 15.71
CA ASP A 18 0.06 49.81 15.89
C ASP A 18 -0.58 50.08 14.52
N GLY A 19 -1.28 49.07 13.98
CA GLY A 19 -2.11 49.19 12.78
C GLY A 19 -1.41 49.09 11.41
N ALA A 20 -0.11 48.77 11.33
CA ALA A 20 0.61 48.61 10.04
C ALA A 20 1.28 47.24 9.87
N ALA A 21 1.44 46.80 8.62
CA ALA A 21 2.14 45.56 8.28
C ALA A 21 3.66 45.72 8.50
N GLY A 22 4.21 44.95 9.44
CA GLY A 22 5.66 44.92 9.73
C GLY A 22 5.99 44.75 11.21
N HIS A 23 7.25 44.43 11.48
CA HIS A 23 7.80 44.17 12.80
C HIS A 23 9.01 45.05 13.06
N ARG A 24 9.09 45.55 14.28
CA ARG A 24 10.20 46.36 14.78
C ARG A 24 11.09 45.49 15.63
N VAL A 25 12.37 45.43 15.27
CA VAL A 25 13.36 44.56 15.88
C VAL A 25 14.38 45.43 16.60
N LEU A 26 14.40 45.34 17.93
CA LEU A 26 15.39 45.99 18.78
C LEU A 26 16.53 45.02 19.05
N GLU A 27 17.76 45.39 18.75
CA GLU A 27 18.95 44.60 19.04
C GLU A 27 19.57 44.97 20.39
N ASN A 28 20.45 44.10 20.90
CA ASN A 28 21.08 44.27 22.21
C ASN A 28 22.01 45.50 22.30
N ASP A 29 22.50 46.00 21.17
CA ASP A 29 23.30 47.23 21.10
C ASP A 29 22.45 48.50 21.10
N GLY A 30 21.12 48.37 21.12
CA GLY A 30 20.17 49.47 21.10
C GLY A 30 19.77 49.93 19.70
N SER A 31 20.29 49.31 18.64
CA SER A 31 19.84 49.58 17.27
C SER A 31 18.44 49.04 17.02
N GLU A 32 17.66 49.75 16.21
CA GLU A 32 16.27 49.43 15.91
C GLU A 32 16.04 49.49 14.40
N GLU A 33 15.52 48.40 13.85
CA GLU A 33 15.24 48.25 12.41
C GLU A 33 13.85 47.63 12.20
N THR A 34 13.27 47.87 11.02
CA THR A 34 11.94 47.37 10.65
C THR A 34 12.00 46.33 9.55
N TYR A 35 11.13 45.32 9.65
CA TYR A 35 11.09 44.16 8.77
C TYR A 35 9.65 43.77 8.44
N ASP A 36 9.38 43.39 7.19
CA ASP A 36 8.05 42.89 6.79
C ASP A 36 7.70 41.55 7.43
N SER A 37 8.71 40.75 7.79
CA SER A 37 8.56 39.40 8.29
C SER A 37 9.76 38.98 9.13
N VAL A 38 9.53 38.13 10.13
CA VAL A 38 10.56 37.68 11.07
C VAL A 38 10.55 36.15 11.18
N ILE A 39 11.74 35.54 11.14
CA ILE A 39 11.92 34.12 11.48
C ILE A 39 12.71 34.03 12.79
N LEU A 40 12.08 33.48 13.83
CA LEU A 40 12.70 33.26 15.14
C LEU A 40 13.29 31.85 15.22
N GLY A 41 14.59 31.75 14.95
CA GLY A 41 15.40 30.53 15.03
C GLY A 41 16.02 30.29 16.41
N VAL A 42 15.24 30.45 17.48
CA VAL A 42 15.70 30.33 18.87
C VAL A 42 14.88 29.29 19.64
N HIS A 43 15.35 28.85 20.82
CA HIS A 43 14.55 28.00 21.69
C HIS A 43 13.19 28.65 22.01
N ALA A 44 12.12 27.84 22.07
CA ALA A 44 10.75 28.33 22.24
C ALA A 44 10.55 29.31 23.43
N PRO A 45 11.11 29.06 24.63
CA PRO A 45 11.04 30.02 25.73
C PRO A 45 11.74 31.35 25.42
N ASN A 46 12.81 31.33 24.62
CA ASN A 46 13.50 32.56 24.20
C ASN A 46 12.69 33.31 23.15
N ALA A 47 11.98 32.61 22.26
CA ALA A 47 11.03 33.27 21.34
C ALA A 47 9.93 34.01 22.12
N LEU A 48 9.38 33.39 23.17
CA LEU A 48 8.41 34.05 24.05
C LEU A 48 9.00 35.25 24.80
N LYS A 49 10.26 35.17 25.26
CA LYS A 49 10.95 36.32 25.88
C LYS A 49 11.15 37.48 24.92
N VAL A 50 11.51 37.20 23.67
CA VAL A 50 11.71 38.21 22.62
C VAL A 50 10.39 38.87 22.24
N LEU A 51 9.28 38.12 22.22
CA LEU A 51 7.95 38.67 21.97
C LEU A 51 7.39 39.42 23.19
N GLY A 52 7.71 38.99 24.41
CA GLY A 52 7.22 39.63 25.63
C GLY A 52 5.68 39.70 25.67
N ALA A 53 5.15 40.90 25.91
CA ALA A 53 3.70 41.16 25.97
C ALA A 53 2.98 40.98 24.61
N GLU A 54 3.73 40.98 23.50
CA GLU A 54 3.20 40.79 22.14
C GLU A 54 2.92 39.32 21.81
N ALA A 55 3.25 38.38 22.71
CA ALA A 55 2.99 36.97 22.49
C ALA A 55 1.49 36.67 22.51
N THR A 56 0.97 36.10 21.44
CA THR A 56 -0.46 35.75 21.34
C THR A 56 -0.82 34.58 22.25
N HIS A 57 -2.11 34.41 22.53
CA HIS A 57 -2.61 33.25 23.31
C HIS A 57 -2.14 31.90 22.74
N TYR A 58 -2.19 31.74 21.41
CA TYR A 58 -1.73 30.50 20.76
C TYR A 58 -0.21 30.33 20.85
N GLU A 59 0.58 31.39 20.68
CA GLU A 59 2.03 31.35 20.81
C GLU A 59 2.44 30.98 22.24
N LEU A 60 1.85 31.60 23.27
CA LEU A 60 2.08 31.27 24.68
C LEU A 60 1.75 29.80 24.98
N LYS A 61 0.61 29.31 24.48
CA LYS A 61 0.18 27.93 24.69
C LYS A 61 1.11 26.91 24.01
N ILE A 62 1.49 27.15 22.76
CA ILE A 62 2.25 26.20 21.95
C ILE A 62 3.74 26.24 22.32
N LEU A 63 4.35 27.42 22.32
CA LEU A 63 5.78 27.57 22.63
C LEU A 63 6.04 27.37 24.13
N GLY A 64 5.08 27.73 24.99
CA GLY A 64 5.18 27.52 26.44
C GLY A 64 5.14 26.05 26.86
N ALA A 65 4.62 25.15 26.00
CA ALA A 65 4.69 23.71 26.23
C ALA A 65 6.11 23.13 26.07
N CYS A 66 7.03 23.89 25.45
CA CYS A 66 8.41 23.47 25.25
C CYS A 66 9.25 23.74 26.52
N GLN A 67 9.40 22.70 27.35
CA GLN A 67 10.30 22.75 28.50
C GLN A 67 11.73 22.44 28.10
N TYR A 68 12.67 23.07 28.78
CA TYR A 68 14.11 22.86 28.57
C TYR A 68 14.78 22.60 29.91
N VAL A 69 15.78 21.72 29.92
CA VAL A 69 16.62 21.47 31.09
C VAL A 69 18.05 21.84 30.74
N HIS A 70 18.70 22.53 31.67
CA HIS A 70 20.10 22.90 31.54
C HIS A 70 20.99 21.71 31.90
N ARG A 71 21.99 21.44 31.05
CA ARG A 71 22.89 20.30 31.18
C ARG A 71 24.33 20.73 31.01
N ASP A 72 25.21 20.20 31.85
CA ASP A 72 26.65 20.33 31.69
C ASP A 72 27.13 19.22 30.76
N ILE A 73 27.94 19.58 29.76
CA ILE A 73 28.47 18.64 28.78
C ILE A 73 30.00 18.75 28.78
N TYR A 74 30.65 17.59 28.83
CA TYR A 74 32.10 17.46 28.78
C TYR A 74 32.49 16.69 27.52
N LEU A 75 33.41 17.23 26.74
CA LEU A 75 34.19 16.49 25.76
C LEU A 75 35.53 16.10 26.42
N HIS A 76 35.87 14.82 26.43
CA HIS A 76 37.02 14.28 27.16
C HIS A 76 37.50 12.94 26.57
N CYS A 77 38.55 12.35 27.13
CA CYS A 77 39.09 11.04 26.71
C CYS A 77 39.04 9.96 27.82
N ASP A 78 38.25 10.20 28.87
CA ASP A 78 38.15 9.32 30.04
C ASP A 78 37.32 8.06 29.78
N GLN A 79 38.00 6.93 29.62
CA GLN A 79 37.36 5.63 29.39
C GLN A 79 36.67 5.09 30.65
N ASN A 80 36.91 5.64 31.84
CA ASN A 80 36.22 5.22 33.07
C ASN A 80 34.72 5.58 33.04
N LEU A 81 34.34 6.54 32.18
CA LEU A 81 32.95 6.89 31.91
C LEU A 81 32.35 6.07 30.75
N MET A 82 32.95 4.93 30.40
CA MET A 82 32.39 3.92 29.50
C MET A 82 32.11 2.61 30.26
N PRO A 83 31.30 1.69 29.71
CA PRO A 83 31.15 0.36 30.29
C PRO A 83 32.50 -0.33 30.48
N ARG A 84 32.74 -0.94 31.65
CA ARG A 84 34.01 -1.63 31.95
C ARG A 84 34.35 -2.74 30.94
N ASN A 85 33.33 -3.39 30.39
CA ASN A 85 33.50 -4.33 29.28
C ASN A 85 33.49 -3.57 27.95
N SER A 86 34.64 -3.51 27.28
CA SER A 86 34.82 -2.86 25.98
C SER A 86 33.95 -3.47 24.88
N SER A 87 33.57 -4.74 24.98
CA SER A 87 32.66 -5.37 24.01
C SER A 87 31.22 -4.86 24.10
N ALA A 88 30.87 -4.16 25.19
CA ALA A 88 29.55 -3.57 25.40
C ALA A 88 29.50 -2.09 24.99
N TRP A 89 30.62 -1.52 24.52
CA TRP A 89 30.68 -0.14 24.09
C TRP A 89 29.75 0.09 22.91
N SER A 90 28.84 1.03 23.11
CA SER A 90 27.90 1.47 22.09
C SER A 90 28.13 2.94 21.76
N ALA A 91 27.47 3.42 20.70
CA ALA A 91 27.49 4.85 20.36
C ALA A 91 27.05 5.73 21.55
N TRP A 92 26.10 5.23 22.36
CA TRP A 92 25.55 5.89 23.54
C TRP A 92 25.57 4.90 24.71
N ASN A 93 26.07 5.33 25.87
CA ASN A 93 26.20 4.47 27.06
C ASN A 93 25.62 5.17 28.28
N PHE A 94 24.61 4.55 28.89
CA PHE A 94 23.97 5.06 30.11
C PHE A 94 24.82 4.75 31.34
N LEU A 95 25.17 5.78 32.11
CA LEU A 95 26.06 5.68 33.27
C LEU A 95 25.30 5.64 34.60
N GLY A 96 24.01 5.98 34.59
CA GLY A 96 23.16 5.98 35.77
C GLY A 96 22.42 7.30 35.98
N THR A 97 21.75 7.40 37.12
CA THR A 97 21.02 8.61 37.54
C THR A 97 21.79 9.30 38.67
N THR A 98 22.07 10.58 38.50
CA THR A 98 22.69 11.48 39.49
C THR A 98 21.63 12.42 40.09
N SER A 99 22.02 13.21 41.09
CA SER A 99 21.16 14.25 41.67
C SER A 99 20.76 15.34 40.68
N ARG A 100 21.46 15.46 39.53
CA ARG A 100 21.17 16.44 38.47
C ARG A 100 20.34 15.85 37.33
N GLY A 101 20.15 14.53 37.27
CA GLY A 101 19.40 13.85 36.21
C GLY A 101 20.08 12.56 35.77
N PHE A 102 19.87 12.11 34.52
CA PHE A 102 20.61 10.97 33.99
C PHE A 102 21.99 11.39 33.47
N SER A 103 22.97 10.50 33.57
CA SER A 103 24.28 10.67 32.95
C SER A 103 24.45 9.66 31.82
N VAL A 104 24.87 10.15 30.66
CA VAL A 104 25.11 9.37 29.44
C VAL A 104 26.40 9.84 28.81
N THR A 105 27.20 8.91 28.29
CA THR A 105 28.37 9.22 27.48
C THR A 105 28.20 8.77 26.03
N TYR A 106 28.62 9.62 25.10
CA TYR A 106 28.65 9.33 23.66
C TYR A 106 30.06 9.01 23.20
N TRP A 107 30.19 8.01 22.34
CA TRP A 107 31.46 7.71 21.68
C TRP A 107 31.54 8.44 20.33
N LEU A 108 32.18 9.60 20.32
CA LEU A 108 32.16 10.51 19.18
C LEU A 108 32.90 9.93 17.97
N ASN A 109 33.99 9.19 18.17
CA ASN A 109 34.69 8.51 17.06
C ASN A 109 33.78 7.57 16.30
N HIS A 110 32.92 6.84 17.01
CA HIS A 110 32.01 5.89 16.39
C HIS A 110 30.89 6.60 15.62
N ILE A 111 30.33 7.66 16.20
CA ILE A 111 29.22 8.42 15.60
C ILE A 111 29.68 9.22 14.37
N GLN A 112 30.86 9.84 14.44
CA GLN A 112 31.37 10.75 13.41
C GLN A 112 32.49 10.16 12.54
N LYS A 113 32.84 8.88 12.74
CA LYS A 113 33.95 8.20 12.04
C LYS A 113 35.29 8.95 12.16
N ILE A 114 35.60 9.42 13.36
CA ILE A 114 36.87 10.13 13.64
C ILE A 114 37.96 9.12 13.96
N GLU A 115 39.01 9.08 13.15
CA GLU A 115 40.20 8.27 13.43
C GLU A 115 41.07 8.95 14.48
N SER A 116 41.31 8.27 15.61
CA SER A 116 42.15 8.77 16.70
C SER A 116 42.67 7.60 17.54
N ALA A 117 43.85 7.77 18.14
CA ALA A 117 44.44 6.80 19.07
C ALA A 117 43.70 6.74 20.43
N ARG A 118 42.98 7.81 20.81
CA ARG A 118 42.18 7.88 22.04
C ARG A 118 40.70 8.11 21.70
N PRO A 119 39.76 7.53 22.47
CA PRO A 119 38.34 7.77 22.25
C PRO A 119 37.98 9.19 22.71
N PHE A 120 37.40 9.98 21.81
CA PHE A 120 36.70 11.20 22.13
C PHE A 120 35.31 10.85 22.64
N LEU A 121 35.05 11.23 23.88
CA LEU A 121 33.83 10.93 24.60
C LEU A 121 33.12 12.23 24.97
N VAL A 122 31.79 12.23 24.89
CA VAL A 122 30.96 13.36 25.30
C VAL A 122 30.02 12.90 26.42
N THR A 123 30.28 13.30 27.67
CA THR A 123 29.40 12.99 28.81
C THR A 123 28.46 14.14 29.12
N LEU A 124 27.17 13.84 29.26
CA LEU A 124 26.15 14.73 29.81
C LEU A 124 26.02 14.48 31.32
N ASP A 125 26.03 15.57 32.09
CA ASP A 125 25.92 15.58 33.55
C ASP A 125 26.75 14.48 34.21
N ALA A 126 28.05 14.49 33.89
CA ALA A 126 29.00 13.50 34.39
C ALA A 126 28.92 13.39 35.93
N PRO A 127 28.94 12.16 36.49
CA PRO A 127 28.82 11.95 37.94
C PRO A 127 30.00 12.56 38.71
N CYS A 128 31.14 12.70 38.05
CA CYS A 128 32.33 13.41 38.47
C CYS A 128 32.92 14.17 37.28
N VAL A 129 33.86 15.09 37.52
CA VAL A 129 34.61 15.72 36.43
C VAL A 129 35.45 14.64 35.73
N PRO A 130 35.29 14.43 34.41
CA PRO A 130 36.05 13.39 33.70
C PRO A 130 37.55 13.66 33.68
N ASP A 131 38.36 12.61 33.56
CA ASP A 131 39.78 12.80 33.26
C ASP A 131 40.01 13.27 31.81
N HIS A 132 41.07 14.06 31.59
CA HIS A 132 41.45 14.55 30.26
C HIS A 132 40.30 15.30 29.52
N VAL A 133 39.66 16.26 30.21
CA VAL A 133 38.67 17.16 29.59
C VAL A 133 39.33 18.04 28.53
N LEU A 134 38.74 18.06 27.35
CA LEU A 134 39.11 18.90 26.22
C LEU A 134 38.26 20.16 26.15
N LEU A 135 36.95 20.02 26.43
CA LEU A 135 36.01 21.13 26.42
C LEU A 135 34.87 20.87 27.41
N LYS A 136 34.47 21.91 28.15
CA LYS A 136 33.24 21.94 28.94
C LYS A 136 32.35 23.05 28.43
N TRP A 137 31.07 22.76 28.23
CA TRP A 137 30.05 23.78 27.99
C TRP A 137 28.73 23.37 28.62
N SER A 138 27.83 24.33 28.75
CA SER A 138 26.49 24.09 29.26
C SER A 138 25.48 24.50 28.21
N THR A 139 24.44 23.68 28.02
CA THR A 139 23.39 23.96 27.04
C THR A 139 22.03 23.51 27.55
N SER A 140 20.98 24.08 26.98
CA SER A 140 19.60 23.74 27.32
C SER A 140 19.07 22.74 26.31
N LEU A 141 18.69 21.55 26.77
CA LEU A 141 18.10 20.52 25.93
C LEU A 141 16.58 20.49 26.11
N PRO A 142 15.80 20.33 25.01
CA PRO A 142 14.36 20.23 25.10
C PRO A 142 13.96 18.94 25.84
N VAL A 143 12.91 19.02 26.67
CA VAL A 143 12.35 17.88 27.39
C VAL A 143 11.18 17.30 26.59
N PRO A 144 11.25 16.04 26.13
CA PRO A 144 10.12 15.37 25.51
C PRO A 144 8.95 15.28 26.50
N SER A 145 7.75 15.72 26.09
CA SER A 145 6.54 15.61 26.91
C SER A 145 5.29 15.45 26.05
N VAL A 146 4.22 14.92 26.65
CA VAL A 146 2.91 14.82 25.98
C VAL A 146 2.38 16.21 25.61
N ALA A 147 2.61 17.22 26.46
CA ALA A 147 2.23 18.60 26.20
C ALA A 147 2.96 19.15 24.95
N LEU A 148 4.26 18.90 24.83
CA LEU A 148 5.08 19.28 23.69
C LEU A 148 4.59 18.61 22.40
N ALA A 149 4.34 17.29 22.44
CA ALA A 149 3.82 16.56 21.29
C ALA A 149 2.44 17.08 20.82
N LYS A 150 1.54 17.42 21.76
CA LYS A 150 0.23 18.02 21.43
C LYS A 150 0.36 19.44 20.87
N ALA A 151 1.33 20.21 21.36
CA ALA A 151 1.61 21.55 20.86
C ALA A 151 2.14 21.52 19.42
N TYR A 152 2.95 20.53 19.06
CA TYR A 152 3.44 20.35 17.68
C TYR A 152 2.34 20.18 16.65
N LEU A 153 1.29 19.43 17.00
CA LEU A 153 0.13 19.22 16.13
C LEU A 153 -0.67 20.50 15.86
N GLN A 154 -0.36 21.59 16.58
CA GLN A 154 -1.02 22.89 16.46
C GLN A 154 -0.07 23.98 15.94
N LEU A 155 1.14 23.64 15.48
CA LEU A 155 2.09 24.63 14.96
C LEU A 155 1.53 25.43 13.76
N ASP A 156 0.62 24.85 12.99
CA ASP A 156 -0.12 25.53 11.92
C ASP A 156 -0.91 26.76 12.41
N LYS A 157 -1.26 26.80 13.71
CA LYS A 157 -1.99 27.91 14.32
C LYS A 157 -1.14 29.16 14.53
N ILE A 158 0.18 29.05 14.53
CA ILE A 158 1.08 30.19 14.78
C ILE A 158 2.01 30.49 13.60
N GLN A 159 2.36 29.49 12.78
CA GLN A 159 3.33 29.68 11.70
C GLN A 159 2.84 30.66 10.63
N GLY A 160 3.52 31.81 10.51
CA GLY A 160 3.31 32.81 9.47
C GLY A 160 2.00 33.59 9.57
N LYS A 161 1.19 33.38 10.63
CA LYS A 161 -0.16 33.99 10.73
C LYS A 161 -0.15 35.50 10.81
N ARG A 162 0.92 36.07 11.36
CA ARG A 162 1.10 37.51 11.52
C ARG A 162 2.44 38.01 11.01
N GLY A 163 3.04 37.33 10.03
CA GLY A 163 4.38 37.68 9.51
C GLY A 163 5.54 37.15 10.36
N ILE A 164 5.27 36.32 11.37
CA ILE A 164 6.29 35.68 12.22
C ILE A 164 6.28 34.17 12.01
N TRP A 165 7.45 33.59 11.78
CA TRP A 165 7.68 32.16 11.77
C TRP A 165 8.60 31.77 12.91
N PHE A 166 8.36 30.58 13.44
CA PHE A 166 9.15 29.98 14.51
C PHE A 166 9.88 28.78 13.93
N CYS A 167 11.16 28.62 14.25
CA CYS A 167 11.89 27.42 13.88
C CYS A 167 12.89 27.02 14.98
N GLY A 168 13.13 25.72 15.10
CA GLY A 168 14.11 25.18 16.03
C GLY A 168 13.96 23.68 16.19
N ALA A 169 14.94 23.06 16.86
CA ALA A 169 14.99 21.62 17.06
C ALA A 169 13.77 21.09 17.85
N TYR A 170 13.11 21.96 18.62
CA TYR A 170 11.81 21.73 19.21
C TYR A 170 10.67 21.65 18.18
N GLN A 171 10.88 21.42 16.89
CA GLN A 171 9.79 21.04 15.98
C GLN A 171 9.93 19.59 15.52
N GLY A 172 10.88 18.86 16.10
CA GLY A 172 11.09 17.43 15.88
C GLY A 172 11.46 16.72 17.19
N HIS A 173 12.53 15.93 17.16
CA HIS A 173 13.03 15.16 18.30
C HIS A 173 14.12 15.88 19.11
N GLY A 174 14.38 17.16 18.82
CA GLY A 174 15.39 17.94 19.52
C GLY A 174 16.80 17.82 18.95
N PHE A 175 16.97 17.20 17.78
CA PHE A 175 18.26 17.10 17.10
C PHE A 175 18.56 18.32 16.21
N HIS A 176 19.82 18.51 15.84
CA HIS A 176 20.25 19.65 15.01
C HIS A 176 19.60 19.62 13.62
N GLU A 177 19.38 18.43 13.07
CA GLU A 177 18.72 18.19 11.80
C GLU A 177 17.26 18.66 11.83
N ASP A 178 16.59 18.53 12.97
CA ASP A 178 15.22 19.03 13.15
C ASP A 178 15.19 20.56 13.09
N GLY A 179 16.21 21.21 13.65
CA GLY A 179 16.39 22.66 13.55
C GLY A 179 16.57 23.13 12.10
N LEU A 180 17.43 22.44 11.33
CA LEU A 180 17.63 22.75 9.91
C LEU A 180 16.34 22.58 9.10
N LYS A 181 15.64 21.45 9.30
CA LYS A 181 14.38 21.18 8.60
C LYS A 181 13.30 22.21 8.97
N ALA A 182 13.20 22.60 10.24
CA ALA A 182 12.25 23.61 10.70
C ALA A 182 12.57 24.99 10.09
N GLY A 183 13.85 25.35 10.02
CA GLY A 183 14.31 26.58 9.37
C GLY A 183 13.96 26.61 7.88
N LYS A 184 14.17 25.50 7.17
CA LYS A 184 13.75 25.35 5.78
C LYS A 184 12.24 25.51 5.61
N ALA A 185 11.44 24.87 6.47
CA ALA A 185 9.98 24.95 6.43
C ALA A 185 9.49 26.40 6.66
N ALA A 186 10.06 27.10 7.65
CA ALA A 186 9.77 28.52 7.90
C ALA A 186 10.11 29.41 6.69
N ALA A 187 11.30 29.22 6.09
CA ALA A 187 11.71 29.96 4.89
C ALA A 187 10.80 29.67 3.68
N GLN A 188 10.38 28.42 3.48
CA GLN A 188 9.43 28.06 2.43
C GLN A 188 8.06 28.70 2.66
N GLY A 189 7.58 28.70 3.91
CA GLY A 189 6.34 29.36 4.29
C GLY A 189 6.36 30.87 4.04
N LEU A 190 7.48 31.53 4.37
CA LEU A 190 7.68 32.96 4.09
C LEU A 190 7.64 33.27 2.59
N LEU A 191 8.13 32.36 1.74
CA LEU A 191 8.10 32.49 0.28
C LEU A 191 6.73 32.13 -0.35
N GLY A 192 5.67 31.96 0.45
CA GLY A 192 4.33 31.61 -0.04
C GLY A 192 4.20 30.16 -0.55
N LYS A 193 5.21 29.31 -0.32
CA LYS A 193 5.12 27.87 -0.60
C LYS A 193 4.43 27.18 0.57
N LYS A 194 3.75 26.06 0.31
CA LYS A 194 3.08 25.27 1.36
C LYS A 194 4.10 24.84 2.41
N CYS A 195 3.95 25.32 3.64
CA CYS A 195 4.78 24.93 4.77
C CYS A 195 4.40 23.50 5.16
N GLU A 196 5.27 22.52 4.86
CA GLU A 196 5.11 21.17 5.38
C GLU A 196 5.65 21.12 6.80
N LEU A 197 4.75 20.94 7.78
CA LEU A 197 5.14 20.68 9.16
C LEU A 197 5.98 19.39 9.23
N LEU A 198 6.98 19.38 10.11
CA LEU A 198 7.76 18.18 10.41
C LEU A 198 6.90 17.17 11.15
N LEU A 199 6.11 16.41 10.40
CA LEU A 199 5.47 15.21 10.91
C LEU A 199 6.56 14.17 11.08
N ASN A 200 7.06 14.02 12.31
CA ASN A 200 7.87 12.85 12.64
C ASN A 200 7.02 11.61 12.37
N PRO A 201 7.49 10.69 11.50
CA PRO A 201 6.72 9.51 11.15
C PRO A 201 6.40 8.73 12.43
N LYS A 202 5.16 8.22 12.54
CA LYS A 202 4.76 7.36 13.64
C LYS A 202 5.78 6.22 13.72
N GLN A 203 6.58 6.13 14.78
CA GLN A 203 7.38 4.92 14.95
C GLN A 203 6.44 3.78 15.27
N MET A 204 6.49 2.73 14.46
CA MET A 204 5.81 1.48 14.75
C MET A 204 6.57 0.81 15.90
N ILE A 205 6.00 0.90 17.12
CA ILE A 205 6.52 0.24 18.31
C ILE A 205 5.68 -1.02 18.53
N PRO A 206 6.10 -2.19 18.01
CA PRO A 206 5.36 -3.42 18.23
C PRO A 206 5.48 -3.83 19.71
N SER A 207 4.38 -4.34 20.26
CA SER A 207 4.38 -5.15 21.47
C SER A 207 5.29 -6.38 21.33
N TRP A 208 5.67 -7.02 22.43
CA TRP A 208 6.53 -8.22 22.40
C TRP A 208 5.95 -9.35 21.54
N THR A 209 4.63 -9.53 21.54
CA THR A 209 3.95 -10.51 20.71
C THR A 209 4.01 -10.13 19.23
N GLU A 210 3.76 -8.87 18.89
CA GLU A 210 3.91 -8.35 17.53
C GLU A 210 5.35 -8.44 17.03
N ALA A 211 6.35 -8.21 17.88
CA ALA A 211 7.76 -8.37 17.53
C ALA A 211 8.09 -9.83 17.19
N GLY A 212 7.53 -10.79 17.93
CA GLY A 212 7.65 -12.22 17.65
C GLY A 212 7.00 -12.61 16.31
N VAL A 213 5.78 -12.15 16.05
CA VAL A 213 5.06 -12.40 14.79
C VAL A 213 5.77 -11.74 13.60
N ARG A 214 6.24 -10.51 13.77
CA ARG A 214 7.07 -9.78 12.79
C ARG A 214 8.29 -10.59 12.40
N LEU A 215 9.03 -11.12 13.39
CA LEU A 215 10.20 -11.96 13.14
C LEU A 215 9.82 -13.24 12.36
N ALA A 216 8.70 -13.89 12.71
CA ALA A 216 8.23 -15.08 12.01
C ALA A 216 7.86 -14.78 10.54
N VAL A 217 7.16 -13.69 10.27
CA VAL A 217 6.79 -13.25 8.91
C VAL A 217 8.03 -12.85 8.11
N ALA A 218 8.96 -12.10 8.71
CA ALA A 218 10.21 -11.73 8.04
C ALA A 218 11.04 -12.98 7.67
N ARG A 219 11.13 -13.97 8.57
CA ARG A 219 11.78 -15.26 8.28
C ARG A 219 11.06 -16.01 7.16
N PHE A 220 9.73 -16.02 7.18
CA PHE A 220 8.94 -16.61 6.09
C PHE A 220 9.28 -15.97 4.75
N PHE A 221 9.25 -14.63 4.64
CA PHE A 221 9.58 -13.94 3.40
C PHE A 221 11.03 -14.18 2.96
N ASN A 222 11.98 -14.17 3.90
CA ASN A 222 13.38 -14.45 3.59
C ASN A 222 13.59 -15.86 3.02
N LEU A 223 12.85 -16.84 3.51
CA LEU A 223 12.89 -18.20 2.97
C LEU A 223 12.12 -18.29 1.65
N TYR A 224 10.93 -17.68 1.58
CA TYR A 224 10.00 -17.82 0.46
C TYR A 224 10.47 -17.09 -0.80
N ILE A 225 10.92 -15.85 -0.66
CA ILE A 225 11.27 -14.95 -1.76
C ILE A 225 12.73 -15.13 -2.13
N SER A 226 12.96 -15.95 -3.15
CA SER A 226 14.27 -16.21 -3.76
C SER A 226 14.42 -15.63 -5.17
N ILE A 227 13.29 -15.34 -5.84
CA ILE A 227 13.21 -14.77 -7.19
C ILE A 227 12.50 -13.41 -7.12
N GLY A 228 13.08 -12.37 -7.70
CA GLY A 228 12.60 -11.00 -7.59
C GLY A 228 13.02 -10.33 -6.27
N ASN A 229 12.66 -9.07 -6.07
CA ASN A 229 13.02 -8.32 -4.86
C ASN A 229 11.79 -7.68 -4.20
N LEU A 230 11.54 -8.06 -2.95
CA LEU A 230 10.53 -7.43 -2.10
C LEU A 230 11.23 -6.63 -0.99
N ILE A 231 10.93 -5.33 -0.90
CA ILE A 231 11.43 -4.46 0.17
C ILE A 231 10.26 -4.04 1.05
N LEU A 232 10.40 -4.22 2.36
CA LEU A 232 9.47 -3.71 3.36
C LEU A 232 10.12 -2.51 4.05
N ILE A 233 9.40 -1.40 4.11
CA ILE A 233 9.78 -0.21 4.84
C ILE A 233 8.73 -0.02 5.94
N GLU A 234 9.14 -0.18 7.19
CA GLU A 234 8.25 0.08 8.33
C GLU A 234 8.19 1.58 8.64
N GLU A 235 7.03 2.06 9.07
CA GLU A 235 6.92 3.35 9.74
C GLU A 235 7.83 3.35 10.98
N GLY A 236 8.85 4.20 10.99
CA GLY A 236 9.95 4.17 11.97
C GLY A 236 11.33 3.80 11.40
N GLY A 237 11.40 3.42 10.12
CA GLY A 237 12.65 3.39 9.35
C GLY A 237 13.32 2.01 9.23
N SER A 238 12.78 0.97 9.86
CA SER A 238 13.27 -0.40 9.62
C SER A 238 13.06 -0.79 8.16
N VAL A 239 14.09 -1.37 7.55
CA VAL A 239 14.02 -1.87 6.18
C VAL A 239 14.36 -3.35 6.15
N PHE A 240 13.47 -4.16 5.58
CA PHE A 240 13.74 -5.55 5.25
C PHE A 240 13.81 -5.70 3.73
N SER A 241 14.78 -6.47 3.24
CA SER A 241 14.87 -6.82 1.82
C SER A 241 14.93 -8.32 1.67
N PHE A 242 14.06 -8.86 0.83
CA PHE A 242 13.92 -10.28 0.58
C PHE A 242 14.12 -10.57 -0.91
N GLY A 243 14.89 -11.63 -1.20
CA GLY A 243 15.29 -11.98 -2.56
C GLY A 243 16.20 -10.95 -3.23
N LYS A 244 16.58 -11.23 -4.48
CA LYS A 244 17.31 -10.30 -5.34
C LYS A 244 16.69 -10.32 -6.73
N ALA A 245 16.58 -9.14 -7.35
CA ALA A 245 16.24 -9.06 -8.76
C ALA A 245 17.33 -9.78 -9.55
N CYS A 246 16.92 -10.69 -10.44
CA CYS A 246 17.83 -11.50 -11.24
C CYS A 246 17.25 -11.69 -12.65
N ASP A 247 17.99 -12.34 -13.54
CA ASP A 247 17.52 -12.54 -14.91
C ASP A 247 16.21 -13.34 -15.00
N LYS A 248 15.91 -14.17 -13.99
CA LYS A 248 14.63 -14.91 -13.91
C LYS A 248 13.43 -14.02 -13.53
N CYS A 249 13.67 -12.90 -12.85
CA CYS A 249 12.64 -11.93 -12.50
C CYS A 249 13.30 -10.61 -12.09
N ARG A 250 13.18 -9.60 -12.96
CA ARG A 250 13.71 -8.24 -12.73
C ARG A 250 12.78 -7.38 -11.87
N VAL A 251 11.65 -7.93 -11.46
CA VAL A 251 10.58 -7.21 -10.78
C VAL A 251 10.98 -6.89 -9.34
N LYS A 252 10.71 -5.64 -8.96
CA LYS A 252 10.92 -5.10 -7.62
C LYS A 252 9.60 -4.54 -7.09
N SER A 253 9.25 -4.87 -5.85
CA SER A 253 8.14 -4.27 -5.14
C SER A 253 8.61 -3.67 -3.82
N VAL A 254 8.24 -2.43 -3.56
CA VAL A 254 8.56 -1.71 -2.31
C VAL A 254 7.26 -1.42 -1.58
N MET A 255 7.08 -2.11 -0.46
CA MET A 255 5.92 -2.05 0.41
C MET A 255 6.23 -1.21 1.64
N ARG A 256 5.37 -0.26 1.98
CA ARG A 256 5.43 0.51 3.22
C ARG A 256 4.40 -0.04 4.21
N VAL A 257 4.87 -0.54 5.34
CA VAL A 257 4.02 -1.09 6.41
C VAL A 257 3.72 0.04 7.40
N HIS A 258 2.43 0.35 7.55
CA HIS A 258 1.93 1.42 8.40
C HIS A 258 1.44 0.94 9.77
N ASP A 259 1.02 -0.32 9.85
CA ASP A 259 0.37 -0.88 11.03
C ASP A 259 0.89 -2.31 11.32
N PRO A 260 1.30 -2.64 12.57
CA PRO A 260 1.79 -3.97 12.93
C PRO A 260 0.75 -5.09 12.77
N LEU A 261 -0.56 -4.76 12.68
CA LEU A 261 -1.62 -5.70 12.32
C LEU A 261 -1.36 -6.43 10.99
N PHE A 262 -0.59 -5.82 10.09
CA PHE A 262 -0.09 -6.46 8.87
C PHE A 262 0.54 -7.83 9.16
N TYR A 263 1.42 -7.91 10.15
CA TYR A 263 2.14 -9.12 10.48
C TYR A 263 1.22 -10.20 11.04
N TRP A 264 0.27 -9.80 11.88
CA TRP A 264 -0.75 -10.70 12.41
C TRP A 264 -1.62 -11.29 11.32
N LYS A 265 -2.18 -10.46 10.45
CA LYS A 265 -3.03 -10.90 9.35
C LYS A 265 -2.33 -11.89 8.44
N ILE A 266 -1.08 -11.63 8.07
CA ILE A 266 -0.31 -12.58 7.24
C ILE A 266 -0.08 -13.90 7.97
N ALA A 267 0.31 -13.85 9.25
CA ALA A 267 0.64 -15.04 10.01
C ALA A 267 -0.59 -15.94 10.28
N THR A 268 -1.77 -15.36 10.49
CA THR A 268 -2.99 -16.10 10.88
C THR A 268 -3.92 -16.42 9.71
N GLU A 269 -3.96 -15.59 8.68
CA GLU A 269 -4.93 -15.67 7.57
C GLU A 269 -4.26 -15.83 6.19
N GLY A 270 -2.93 -15.79 6.12
CA GLY A 270 -2.16 -16.02 4.89
C GLY A 270 -2.54 -15.04 3.78
N ASN A 271 -2.91 -15.57 2.61
CA ASN A 271 -3.24 -14.74 1.44
C ASN A 271 -4.47 -13.84 1.66
N LEU A 272 -5.47 -14.31 2.41
CA LEU A 272 -6.65 -13.49 2.74
C LEU A 272 -6.27 -12.37 3.68
N GLY A 273 -5.43 -12.66 4.69
CA GLY A 273 -4.89 -11.66 5.59
C GLY A 273 -4.07 -10.59 4.87
N LEU A 274 -3.25 -10.99 3.88
CA LEU A 274 -2.53 -10.04 3.04
C LEU A 274 -3.48 -9.11 2.26
N ALA A 275 -4.56 -9.65 1.67
CA ALA A 275 -5.55 -8.85 0.95
C ALA A 275 -6.32 -7.90 1.88
N GLU A 276 -6.78 -8.39 3.03
CA GLU A 276 -7.46 -7.56 4.03
C GLU A 276 -6.54 -6.48 4.60
N ALA A 277 -5.26 -6.79 4.85
CA ALA A 277 -4.30 -5.80 5.32
C ALA A 277 -4.07 -4.68 4.28
N TYR A 278 -4.11 -5.01 2.99
CA TYR A 278 -4.02 -4.00 1.93
C TYR A 278 -5.28 -3.12 1.89
N ILE A 279 -6.48 -3.75 1.89
CA ILE A 279 -7.76 -3.04 1.83
C ILE A 279 -7.95 -2.12 3.05
N ASN A 280 -7.54 -2.57 4.23
CA ASN A 280 -7.61 -1.79 5.47
C ASN A 280 -6.48 -0.75 5.62
N GLY A 281 -5.60 -0.61 4.63
CA GLY A 281 -4.51 0.36 4.66
C GLY A 281 -3.40 0.06 5.66
N CYS A 282 -3.29 -1.17 6.17
CA CYS A 282 -2.18 -1.58 7.05
C CYS A 282 -0.82 -1.50 6.34
N PHE A 283 -0.82 -1.56 5.01
CA PHE A 283 0.35 -1.30 4.18
C PHE A 283 -0.05 -0.69 2.84
N SER A 284 0.91 -0.03 2.19
CA SER A 284 0.79 0.51 0.83
C SER A 284 2.04 0.21 0.02
N PHE A 285 2.04 0.59 -1.26
CA PHE A 285 3.21 0.49 -2.12
C PHE A 285 3.78 1.87 -2.45
N LEU A 286 5.10 1.95 -2.55
CA LEU A 286 5.78 3.16 -3.00
C LEU A 286 5.43 3.46 -4.46
N ASP A 287 5.46 2.43 -5.31
CA ASP A 287 4.92 2.49 -6.65
C ASP A 287 3.42 2.15 -6.60
N LYS A 288 2.59 3.18 -6.75
CA LYS A 288 1.12 3.03 -6.71
C LYS A 288 0.52 2.37 -7.95
N ARG A 289 1.26 2.30 -9.06
CA ARG A 289 0.79 1.70 -10.31
C ARG A 289 1.14 0.23 -10.36
N GLU A 290 2.42 -0.07 -10.20
CA GLU A 290 2.94 -1.42 -10.41
C GLU A 290 3.22 -2.18 -9.12
N GLY A 291 3.24 -1.52 -7.96
CA GLY A 291 3.71 -2.12 -6.71
C GLY A 291 2.96 -3.40 -6.30
N LEU A 292 1.62 -3.37 -6.40
CA LEU A 292 0.78 -4.54 -6.11
C LEU A 292 0.96 -5.63 -7.17
N LEU A 293 0.93 -5.27 -8.45
CA LEU A 293 1.17 -6.23 -9.54
C LEU A 293 2.52 -6.92 -9.37
N ASN A 294 3.56 -6.14 -9.10
CA ASN A 294 4.92 -6.61 -8.87
C ASN A 294 5.00 -7.56 -7.68
N LEU A 295 4.28 -7.29 -6.58
CA LEU A 295 4.20 -8.21 -5.44
C LEU A 295 3.58 -9.55 -5.89
N ILE A 296 2.45 -9.52 -6.60
CA ILE A 296 1.78 -10.74 -7.07
C ILE A 296 2.68 -11.53 -8.03
N LEU A 297 3.37 -10.86 -8.96
CA LEU A 297 4.34 -11.49 -9.88
C LEU A 297 5.49 -12.17 -9.11
N ILE A 298 6.06 -11.50 -8.12
CA ILE A 298 7.11 -12.08 -7.25
C ILE A 298 6.59 -13.32 -6.52
N LEU A 299 5.38 -13.27 -5.96
CA LEU A 299 4.78 -14.40 -5.25
C LEU A 299 4.51 -15.61 -6.17
N ILE A 300 4.04 -15.35 -7.40
CA ILE A 300 3.81 -16.38 -8.43
C ILE A 300 5.13 -17.03 -8.87
N ALA A 301 6.15 -16.22 -9.18
CA ALA A 301 7.45 -16.73 -9.63
C ALA A 301 8.09 -17.67 -8.59
N ASN A 302 8.02 -17.30 -7.30
CA ASN A 302 8.54 -18.15 -6.22
C ASN A 302 7.70 -19.40 -5.98
N ARG A 303 6.38 -19.33 -6.13
CA ARG A 303 5.49 -20.50 -6.05
C ARG A 303 5.86 -21.52 -7.11
N ASP A 304 6.08 -21.07 -8.35
CA ASP A 304 6.30 -21.92 -9.50
C ASP A 304 7.71 -22.55 -9.47
N ASP A 305 8.76 -21.80 -9.10
CA ASP A 305 10.11 -22.36 -8.88
C ASP A 305 10.12 -23.42 -7.77
N ARG A 306 9.45 -23.17 -6.65
CA ARG A 306 9.37 -24.13 -5.54
C ARG A 306 8.61 -25.39 -5.92
N ARG A 307 7.56 -25.28 -6.74
CA ARG A 307 6.83 -26.44 -7.27
C ARG A 307 7.77 -27.29 -8.13
N ASN A 308 8.53 -26.67 -9.03
CA ASN A 308 9.50 -27.38 -9.87
C ASN A 308 10.58 -28.08 -9.04
N ARG A 309 11.09 -27.43 -7.99
CA ARG A 309 12.05 -28.03 -7.05
C ARG A 309 11.45 -29.17 -6.20
N ARG A 310 10.18 -29.09 -5.81
CA ARG A 310 9.48 -30.19 -5.11
C ARG A 310 9.22 -31.39 -6.01
N ILE A 311 8.87 -31.16 -7.28
CA ILE A 311 8.75 -32.24 -8.27
C ILE A 311 10.11 -32.91 -8.47
N ALA A 312 11.21 -32.16 -8.42
CA ALA A 312 12.58 -32.66 -8.48
C ALA A 312 13.10 -33.32 -7.18
N ARG A 313 12.41 -33.14 -6.04
CA ARG A 313 12.81 -33.70 -4.73
C ARG A 313 11.64 -34.46 -4.10
N LYS A 314 11.46 -35.72 -4.46
CA LYS A 314 10.73 -36.68 -3.61
C LYS A 314 11.63 -37.05 -2.42
N GLY A 315 11.54 -36.31 -1.31
CA GLY A 315 12.15 -36.73 -0.03
C GLY A 315 12.41 -35.63 1.02
N GLY A 316 11.68 -35.68 2.15
CA GLY A 316 11.97 -35.02 3.44
C GLY A 316 11.80 -33.48 3.49
N ARG A 317 11.45 -32.81 4.60
CA ARG A 317 11.46 -33.11 6.05
C ARG A 317 10.51 -32.11 6.74
N TRP A 318 9.91 -32.46 7.87
CA TRP A 318 8.92 -31.64 8.59
C TRP A 318 9.57 -30.40 9.26
N THR A 319 9.04 -29.20 9.00
CA THR A 319 9.40 -27.95 9.70
C THR A 319 8.27 -27.42 10.61
N PRO A 320 8.57 -26.81 11.77
CA PRO A 320 7.57 -26.35 12.74
C PRO A 320 6.55 -25.30 12.25
N LEU A 321 6.83 -24.61 11.13
CA LEU A 321 5.89 -23.66 10.50
C LEU A 321 4.61 -24.32 9.93
N HIS A 322 4.54 -25.66 9.85
CA HIS A 322 3.35 -26.35 9.36
C HIS A 322 2.14 -26.27 10.31
N VAL A 323 2.34 -25.93 11.59
CA VAL A 323 1.25 -25.94 12.59
C VAL A 323 0.33 -24.72 12.46
N LEU A 324 0.87 -23.50 12.28
CA LEU A 324 0.05 -22.30 12.05
C LEU A 324 -0.67 -22.35 10.68
N GLY A 325 0.04 -22.83 9.65
CA GLY A 325 -0.55 -23.01 8.32
C GLY A 325 -1.71 -24.03 8.30
N ARG A 326 -1.68 -25.06 9.16
CA ARG A 326 -2.73 -26.07 9.26
C ARG A 326 -4.03 -25.56 9.87
N LEU A 327 -3.98 -24.62 10.82
CA LEU A 327 -5.17 -24.02 11.43
C LEU A 327 -5.89 -23.07 10.46
N ALA A 328 -5.14 -22.25 9.72
CA ALA A 328 -5.68 -21.41 8.65
C ALA A 328 -6.27 -22.26 7.51
N HIS A 329 -5.59 -23.36 7.15
CA HIS A 329 -6.05 -24.29 6.12
C HIS A 329 -7.27 -25.11 6.58
N ALA A 330 -7.37 -25.47 7.87
CA ALA A 330 -8.54 -26.14 8.43
C ALA A 330 -9.79 -25.23 8.43
N LYS A 331 -9.63 -23.95 8.78
CA LYS A 331 -10.70 -22.94 8.68
C LYS A 331 -11.17 -22.73 7.23
N TYR A 332 -10.23 -22.76 6.28
CA TYR A 332 -10.51 -22.69 4.85
C TYR A 332 -11.20 -23.95 4.29
N PHE A 333 -10.79 -25.15 4.73
CA PHE A 333 -11.38 -26.43 4.31
C PHE A 333 -12.79 -26.65 4.87
N LEU A 334 -13.03 -26.31 6.14
CA LEU A 334 -14.35 -26.36 6.76
C LEU A 334 -15.35 -25.42 6.04
N GLY A 335 -14.88 -24.27 5.57
CA GLY A 335 -15.68 -23.35 4.77
C GLY A 335 -15.98 -23.83 3.35
N LYS A 336 -15.23 -24.81 2.81
CA LYS A 336 -15.35 -25.31 1.43
C LYS A 336 -16.40 -26.41 1.29
N PHE A 337 -16.58 -27.26 2.31
CA PHE A 337 -17.60 -28.33 2.33
C PHE A 337 -19.05 -27.82 2.32
N SER A 338 -19.26 -26.52 2.56
CA SER A 338 -20.58 -25.85 2.54
C SER A 338 -20.82 -25.06 1.24
N ARG A 339 -20.06 -25.30 0.16
CA ARG A 339 -20.07 -24.47 -1.08
C ARG A 339 -20.60 -25.17 -2.34
N LYS A 340 -21.64 -26.01 -2.24
CA LYS A 340 -22.30 -26.57 -3.44
C LYS A 340 -22.92 -25.47 -4.31
N ASN A 341 -22.79 -25.62 -5.62
CA ASN A 341 -23.27 -24.67 -6.62
C ASN A 341 -24.75 -24.89 -6.99
N THR A 342 -25.66 -24.49 -6.10
CA THR A 342 -27.09 -24.54 -6.37
C THR A 342 -27.55 -23.36 -7.23
N VAL A 343 -28.66 -23.51 -7.97
CA VAL A 343 -29.28 -22.46 -8.80
C VAL A 343 -29.47 -21.16 -8.01
N THR A 344 -30.07 -21.24 -6.81
CA THR A 344 -30.32 -20.09 -5.94
C THR A 344 -29.04 -19.36 -5.54
N ARG A 345 -27.95 -20.11 -5.31
CA ARG A 345 -26.67 -19.53 -4.90
C ARG A 345 -25.90 -18.94 -6.07
N SER A 346 -25.94 -19.57 -7.24
CA SER A 346 -25.43 -19.01 -8.49
C SER A 346 -26.04 -17.63 -8.75
N ARG A 347 -27.38 -17.51 -8.70
CA ARG A 347 -28.07 -16.22 -8.85
C ARG A 347 -27.60 -15.18 -7.83
N ARG A 348 -27.51 -15.56 -6.54
CA ARG A 348 -27.03 -14.66 -5.47
C ARG A 348 -25.59 -14.20 -5.69
N ASN A 349 -24.68 -15.08 -6.10
CA ASN A 349 -23.28 -14.74 -6.34
C ASN A 349 -23.11 -13.82 -7.56
N VAL A 350 -23.86 -14.08 -8.65
CA VAL A 350 -23.84 -13.24 -9.86
C VAL A 350 -24.40 -11.86 -9.54
N SER A 351 -25.56 -11.79 -8.88
CA SER A 351 -26.19 -10.52 -8.49
C SER A 351 -25.26 -9.66 -7.61
N GLN A 352 -24.58 -10.24 -6.62
CA GLN A 352 -23.67 -9.49 -5.73
C GLN A 352 -22.45 -8.87 -6.44
N HIS A 353 -22.03 -9.38 -7.61
CA HIS A 353 -20.86 -8.89 -8.31
C HIS A 353 -21.20 -8.06 -9.54
N TYR A 354 -22.21 -8.49 -10.31
CA TYR A 354 -22.57 -7.90 -11.59
C TYR A 354 -23.74 -6.91 -11.52
N ASP A 355 -24.49 -6.88 -10.41
CA ASP A 355 -25.48 -5.80 -10.16
C ASP A 355 -24.84 -4.59 -9.45
N LEU A 356 -23.49 -4.48 -9.45
CA LEU A 356 -22.84 -3.18 -9.34
C LEU A 356 -23.27 -2.32 -10.55
N SER A 357 -23.43 -1.01 -10.38
CA SER A 357 -24.01 -0.17 -11.44
C SER A 357 -23.20 -0.26 -12.74
N ASN A 358 -23.90 -0.30 -13.88
CA ASN A 358 -23.27 -0.28 -15.20
C ASN A 358 -22.33 0.93 -15.38
N GLU A 359 -22.64 2.04 -14.70
CA GLU A 359 -21.78 3.22 -14.61
C GLU A 359 -20.41 2.90 -14.04
N PHE A 360 -20.33 2.12 -12.95
CA PHE A 360 -19.06 1.73 -12.34
C PHE A 360 -18.19 0.92 -13.32
N PHE A 361 -18.78 -0.09 -13.98
CA PHE A 361 -18.06 -0.92 -14.95
C PHE A 361 -17.58 -0.10 -16.16
N SER A 362 -18.39 0.87 -16.62
CA SER A 362 -18.03 1.74 -17.75
C SER A 362 -16.80 2.63 -17.50
N LEU A 363 -16.38 2.82 -16.24
CA LEU A 363 -15.20 3.62 -15.91
C LEU A 363 -13.87 2.98 -16.32
N PHE A 364 -13.82 1.64 -16.42
CA PHE A 364 -12.57 0.91 -16.66
C PHE A 364 -12.66 -0.13 -17.79
N MET A 365 -13.86 -0.42 -18.28
CA MET A 365 -14.06 -1.27 -19.45
C MET A 365 -14.01 -0.46 -20.75
N ASP A 366 -13.85 -1.14 -21.89
CA ASP A 366 -14.00 -0.49 -23.18
C ASP A 366 -15.49 -0.28 -23.52
N LYS A 367 -15.75 0.42 -24.64
CA LYS A 367 -17.11 0.82 -25.05
C LYS A 367 -18.05 -0.35 -25.29
N SER A 368 -17.54 -1.54 -25.63
CA SER A 368 -18.37 -2.73 -25.84
C SER A 368 -18.90 -3.33 -24.53
N MET A 369 -18.40 -2.88 -23.37
CA MET A 369 -18.66 -3.49 -22.06
C MET A 369 -18.34 -5.01 -22.05
N THR A 370 -17.23 -5.43 -22.67
CA THR A 370 -16.77 -6.83 -22.66
C THR A 370 -15.87 -7.13 -21.44
N TYR A 371 -16.40 -7.81 -20.41
CA TYR A 371 -15.63 -8.18 -19.21
C TYR A 371 -14.99 -9.57 -19.34
N SER A 372 -14.07 -9.71 -20.30
CA SER A 372 -13.30 -10.95 -20.51
C SER A 372 -11.96 -10.65 -21.18
N CYS A 373 -11.07 -11.64 -21.25
CA CYS A 373 -9.74 -11.47 -21.85
C CYS A 373 -9.86 -11.08 -23.34
N ALA A 374 -9.17 -10.00 -23.73
CA ALA A 374 -9.03 -9.52 -25.10
C ALA A 374 -7.84 -10.18 -25.83
N ILE A 375 -7.78 -10.05 -27.16
CA ILE A 375 -6.65 -10.57 -27.96
C ILE A 375 -5.93 -9.40 -28.62
N PHE A 376 -4.78 -9.03 -28.06
CA PHE A 376 -3.92 -7.96 -28.57
C PHE A 376 -3.02 -8.48 -29.70
N LYS A 377 -2.94 -7.74 -30.81
CA LYS A 377 -1.97 -8.02 -31.88
C LYS A 377 -0.63 -7.32 -31.63
N MET A 378 -0.67 -6.19 -30.95
CA MET A 378 0.47 -5.33 -30.62
C MET A 378 0.28 -4.75 -29.22
N GLU A 379 1.37 -4.38 -28.56
CA GLU A 379 1.36 -3.91 -27.16
C GLU A 379 0.55 -2.62 -26.95
N ASN A 380 0.59 -1.69 -27.91
CA ASN A 380 -0.03 -0.36 -27.81
C ASN A 380 -1.42 -0.27 -28.47
N GLU A 381 -2.07 -1.41 -28.70
CA GLU A 381 -3.39 -1.44 -29.32
C GLU A 381 -4.50 -1.08 -28.33
N SER A 382 -5.59 -0.47 -28.81
CA SER A 382 -6.74 -0.16 -27.95
C SER A 382 -7.43 -1.43 -27.45
N LEU A 383 -7.95 -1.38 -26.23
CA LEU A 383 -8.72 -2.48 -25.65
C LEU A 383 -9.95 -2.82 -26.52
N GLU A 384 -10.62 -1.80 -27.07
CA GLU A 384 -11.76 -1.94 -27.98
C GLU A 384 -11.40 -2.79 -29.21
N ALA A 385 -10.31 -2.46 -29.93
CA ALA A 385 -9.88 -3.24 -31.09
C ALA A 385 -9.46 -4.68 -30.71
N ALA A 386 -8.85 -4.86 -29.54
CA ALA A 386 -8.48 -6.17 -29.03
C ALA A 386 -9.69 -7.04 -28.64
N GLN A 387 -10.77 -6.43 -28.14
CA GLN A 387 -12.03 -7.12 -27.84
C GLN A 387 -12.80 -7.47 -29.12
N GLU A 388 -12.93 -6.54 -30.07
CA GLU A 388 -13.58 -6.79 -31.36
C GLU A 388 -12.92 -7.94 -32.12
N ARG A 389 -11.58 -8.00 -32.09
CA ARG A 389 -10.82 -9.11 -32.65
C ARG A 389 -11.13 -10.43 -31.97
N LYS A 390 -11.14 -10.43 -30.64
CA LYS A 390 -11.43 -11.62 -29.84
C LYS A 390 -12.82 -12.17 -30.17
N LEU A 391 -13.82 -11.30 -30.26
CA LEU A 391 -15.19 -11.68 -30.62
C LEU A 391 -15.27 -12.21 -32.06
N SER A 392 -14.62 -11.54 -33.03
CA SER A 392 -14.57 -12.01 -34.42
C SER A 392 -13.90 -13.39 -34.54
N LEU A 393 -12.82 -13.63 -33.78
CA LEU A 393 -12.14 -14.93 -33.77
C LEU A 393 -13.03 -16.04 -33.20
N LEU A 394 -13.81 -15.74 -32.14
CA LEU A 394 -14.76 -16.70 -31.58
C LEU A 394 -15.89 -17.03 -32.55
N ILE A 395 -16.47 -16.02 -33.20
CA ILE A 395 -17.52 -16.20 -34.22
C ILE A 395 -17.01 -17.07 -35.36
N SER A 396 -15.79 -16.80 -35.85
CA SER A 396 -15.14 -17.62 -36.89
C SER A 396 -14.90 -19.06 -36.42
N LYS A 397 -14.43 -19.27 -35.19
CA LYS A 397 -14.22 -20.62 -34.61
C LYS A 397 -15.53 -21.40 -34.44
N ALA A 398 -16.61 -20.71 -34.11
CA ALA A 398 -17.95 -21.28 -34.00
C ALA A 398 -18.60 -21.54 -35.38
N LYS A 399 -17.97 -21.08 -36.48
CA LYS A 399 -18.46 -21.21 -37.87
C LYS A 399 -19.93 -20.78 -38.02
N VAL A 400 -20.27 -19.62 -37.45
CA VAL A 400 -21.64 -19.11 -37.52
C VAL A 400 -21.94 -18.59 -38.93
N GLU A 401 -23.07 -19.02 -39.49
CA GLU A 401 -23.56 -18.61 -40.80
C GLU A 401 -24.95 -17.94 -40.67
N ARG A 402 -25.41 -17.28 -41.73
CA ARG A 402 -26.67 -16.51 -41.74
C ARG A 402 -27.91 -17.35 -41.37
N GLY A 403 -27.93 -18.63 -41.74
CA GLY A 403 -29.03 -19.54 -41.46
C GLY A 403 -29.07 -20.08 -40.04
N HIS A 404 -28.00 -19.86 -39.25
CA HIS A 404 -27.85 -20.48 -37.94
C HIS A 404 -28.64 -19.76 -36.85
N HIS A 405 -28.93 -20.49 -35.78
CA HIS A 405 -29.36 -19.97 -34.50
C HIS A 405 -28.30 -20.24 -33.44
N VAL A 406 -27.72 -19.18 -32.89
CA VAL A 406 -26.65 -19.24 -31.90
C VAL A 406 -27.22 -19.14 -30.48
N LEU A 407 -26.75 -20.00 -29.57
CA LEU A 407 -26.95 -19.85 -28.13
C LEU A 407 -25.69 -19.28 -27.47
N ASP A 408 -25.86 -18.23 -26.66
CA ASP A 408 -24.82 -17.69 -25.80
C ASP A 408 -25.15 -17.90 -24.31
N ILE A 409 -24.30 -18.69 -23.64
CA ILE A 409 -24.45 -19.01 -22.23
C ILE A 409 -23.59 -18.05 -21.40
N GLY A 410 -24.25 -17.02 -20.84
CA GLY A 410 -23.62 -15.95 -20.08
C GLY A 410 -23.26 -14.73 -20.93
N PHE A 411 -24.25 -14.11 -21.60
CA PHE A 411 -24.01 -13.08 -22.61
C PHE A 411 -23.46 -11.73 -22.11
N GLY A 412 -23.31 -11.56 -20.79
CA GLY A 412 -22.80 -10.34 -20.19
C GLY A 412 -23.61 -9.10 -20.62
N TRP A 413 -22.95 -8.07 -21.12
CA TRP A 413 -23.58 -6.84 -21.59
C TRP A 413 -23.99 -6.87 -23.09
N GLY A 414 -23.94 -8.03 -23.74
CA GLY A 414 -24.49 -8.23 -25.10
C GLY A 414 -23.56 -7.87 -26.26
N SER A 415 -22.28 -7.60 -26.02
CA SER A 415 -21.31 -7.28 -27.07
C SER A 415 -21.18 -8.38 -28.13
N LEU A 416 -21.13 -9.65 -27.72
CA LEU A 416 -21.09 -10.79 -28.65
C LEU A 416 -22.38 -10.86 -29.50
N ALA A 417 -23.55 -10.68 -28.88
CA ALA A 417 -24.84 -10.76 -29.55
C ALA A 417 -24.94 -9.78 -30.72
N ILE A 418 -24.58 -8.52 -30.47
CA ILE A 418 -24.60 -7.47 -31.49
C ILE A 418 -23.59 -7.80 -32.60
N GLN A 419 -22.39 -8.24 -32.24
CA GLN A 419 -21.34 -8.48 -33.23
C GLN A 419 -21.64 -9.69 -34.12
N VAL A 420 -22.12 -10.80 -33.56
CA VAL A 420 -22.42 -12.00 -34.35
C VAL A 420 -23.58 -11.78 -35.31
N VAL A 421 -24.65 -11.11 -34.85
CA VAL A 421 -25.80 -10.80 -35.71
C VAL A 421 -25.43 -9.78 -36.77
N LYS A 422 -24.65 -8.73 -36.46
CA LYS A 422 -24.17 -7.78 -37.49
C LYS A 422 -23.29 -8.44 -38.54
N GLN A 423 -22.43 -9.38 -38.14
CA GLN A 423 -21.48 -10.03 -39.06
C GLN A 423 -22.13 -11.10 -39.94
N THR A 424 -23.15 -11.81 -39.42
CA THR A 424 -23.67 -13.01 -40.08
C THR A 424 -25.15 -12.92 -40.45
N GLY A 425 -25.93 -12.09 -39.76
CA GLY A 425 -27.39 -12.06 -39.88
C GLY A 425 -28.11 -13.27 -39.26
N CYS A 426 -27.41 -14.08 -38.45
CA CYS A 426 -27.97 -15.24 -37.76
C CYS A 426 -29.07 -14.86 -36.75
N LYS A 427 -29.79 -15.85 -36.25
CA LYS A 427 -30.61 -15.70 -35.04
C LYS A 427 -29.74 -15.88 -33.80
N TYR A 428 -30.10 -15.22 -32.71
CA TYR A 428 -29.35 -15.28 -31.47
C TYR A 428 -30.27 -15.44 -30.26
N THR A 429 -29.93 -16.36 -29.38
CA THR A 429 -30.49 -16.45 -28.02
C THR A 429 -29.36 -16.33 -27.00
N GLY A 430 -29.45 -15.39 -26.07
CA GLY A 430 -28.53 -15.27 -24.95
C GLY A 430 -29.25 -15.53 -23.62
N VAL A 431 -28.59 -16.23 -22.69
CA VAL A 431 -29.06 -16.36 -21.31
C VAL A 431 -28.12 -15.70 -20.29
N THR A 432 -28.69 -15.06 -19.26
CA THR A 432 -27.97 -14.48 -18.11
C THR A 432 -28.74 -14.67 -16.81
N LEU A 433 -28.06 -14.52 -15.67
CA LEU A 433 -28.65 -14.47 -14.33
C LEU A 433 -28.70 -13.04 -13.74
N SER A 434 -28.15 -12.03 -14.42
CA SER A 434 -28.16 -10.62 -13.96
C SER A 434 -29.23 -9.81 -14.69
N GLU A 435 -30.09 -9.14 -13.90
CA GLU A 435 -31.15 -8.26 -14.39
C GLU A 435 -30.58 -6.99 -15.03
N GLU A 436 -29.50 -6.44 -14.46
CA GLU A 436 -28.84 -5.24 -14.98
C GLU A 436 -28.16 -5.48 -16.33
N GLN A 437 -27.54 -6.65 -16.51
CA GLN A 437 -26.97 -7.09 -17.79
C GLN A 437 -28.05 -7.28 -18.86
N LEU A 438 -29.17 -7.93 -18.50
CA LEU A 438 -30.31 -8.12 -19.40
C LEU A 438 -30.84 -6.77 -19.90
N LYS A 439 -31.12 -5.85 -18.97
CA LYS A 439 -31.66 -4.51 -19.28
C LYS A 439 -30.71 -3.72 -20.19
N TYR A 440 -29.40 -3.76 -19.89
CA TYR A 440 -28.39 -3.08 -20.71
C TYR A 440 -28.31 -3.67 -22.12
N ALA A 441 -28.20 -4.99 -22.23
CA ALA A 441 -28.05 -5.70 -23.51
C ALA A 441 -29.28 -5.49 -24.41
N GLN A 442 -30.50 -5.54 -23.85
CA GLN A 442 -31.72 -5.22 -24.58
C GLN A 442 -31.73 -3.77 -25.10
N GLY A 443 -31.27 -2.82 -24.29
CA GLY A 443 -31.08 -1.43 -24.72
C GLY A 443 -30.15 -1.32 -25.91
N LYS A 444 -28.99 -1.98 -25.85
CA LYS A 444 -27.99 -1.96 -26.92
C LYS A 444 -28.42 -2.67 -28.20
N ALA A 445 -29.19 -3.76 -28.08
CA ALA A 445 -29.77 -4.42 -29.25
C ALA A 445 -30.77 -3.50 -29.98
N ARG A 446 -31.63 -2.80 -29.24
CA ARG A 446 -32.57 -1.80 -29.81
C ARG A 446 -31.86 -0.61 -30.43
N GLU A 447 -30.85 -0.07 -29.76
CA GLU A 447 -30.02 1.03 -30.32
C GLU A 447 -29.34 0.62 -31.63
N ALA A 448 -29.03 -0.67 -31.80
CA ALA A 448 -28.44 -1.23 -33.02
C ALA A 448 -29.47 -1.67 -34.08
N GLY A 449 -30.77 -1.66 -33.77
CA GLY A 449 -31.84 -2.14 -34.66
C GLY A 449 -31.79 -3.65 -34.92
N LEU A 450 -31.40 -4.45 -33.92
CA LEU A 450 -31.19 -5.91 -34.03
C LEU A 450 -32.13 -6.74 -33.15
N GLU A 451 -33.10 -6.11 -32.50
CA GLU A 451 -34.05 -6.74 -31.58
C GLU A 451 -34.85 -7.89 -32.22
N ASP A 452 -35.09 -7.85 -33.52
CA ASP A 452 -35.82 -8.90 -34.25
C ASP A 452 -35.00 -10.18 -34.44
N HIS A 453 -33.68 -10.08 -34.31
CA HIS A 453 -32.75 -11.20 -34.47
C HIS A 453 -32.17 -11.70 -33.14
N ILE A 454 -32.35 -10.95 -32.05
CA ILE A 454 -31.72 -11.21 -30.75
C ILE A 454 -32.77 -11.40 -29.66
N THR A 455 -32.81 -12.59 -29.08
CA THR A 455 -33.60 -12.92 -27.88
C THR A 455 -32.69 -12.98 -26.66
N PHE A 456 -32.98 -12.20 -25.62
CA PHE A 456 -32.29 -12.29 -24.33
C PHE A 456 -33.22 -12.84 -23.25
N LEU A 457 -32.75 -13.84 -22.51
CA LEU A 457 -33.49 -14.51 -21.44
C LEU A 457 -32.78 -14.33 -20.08
N LEU A 458 -33.57 -14.03 -19.06
CA LEU A 458 -33.13 -14.07 -17.67
C LEU A 458 -33.43 -15.46 -17.10
N CYS A 459 -32.54 -16.42 -17.34
CA CYS A 459 -32.68 -17.77 -16.83
C CYS A 459 -31.33 -18.44 -16.58
N ASP A 460 -31.38 -19.50 -15.76
CA ASP A 460 -30.24 -20.38 -15.54
C ASP A 460 -30.07 -21.28 -16.77
N TYR A 461 -28.82 -21.52 -17.19
CA TYR A 461 -28.52 -22.33 -18.37
C TYR A 461 -29.03 -23.78 -18.26
N ARG A 462 -29.33 -24.27 -17.04
CA ARG A 462 -29.93 -25.60 -16.82
C ARG A 462 -31.42 -25.65 -17.17
N HIS A 463 -32.05 -24.50 -17.40
CA HIS A 463 -33.49 -24.37 -17.62
C HIS A 463 -33.81 -23.54 -18.87
N ILE A 464 -32.94 -23.58 -19.88
CA ILE A 464 -33.21 -22.94 -21.18
C ILE A 464 -34.37 -23.70 -21.84
N PRO A 465 -35.37 -23.00 -22.41
CA PRO A 465 -36.44 -23.63 -23.15
C PRO A 465 -35.90 -24.63 -24.19
N PRO A 466 -36.49 -25.84 -24.32
CA PRO A 466 -36.00 -26.85 -25.25
C PRO A 466 -35.94 -26.33 -26.69
N TYR A 467 -34.73 -26.28 -27.24
CA TYR A 467 -34.44 -25.89 -28.62
C TYR A 467 -33.06 -26.44 -29.02
N LYS A 468 -32.87 -26.69 -30.31
CA LYS A 468 -31.58 -27.14 -30.87
C LYS A 468 -30.91 -25.99 -31.62
N TYR A 469 -29.72 -25.61 -31.18
CA TYR A 469 -28.94 -24.50 -31.72
C TYR A 469 -27.79 -25.02 -32.59
N ASP A 470 -27.52 -24.34 -33.70
CA ASP A 470 -26.45 -24.70 -34.64
C ASP A 470 -25.06 -24.35 -34.08
N ALA A 471 -24.99 -23.40 -33.17
CA ALA A 471 -23.77 -23.09 -32.44
C ALA A 471 -24.05 -22.68 -30.99
N ILE A 472 -23.13 -23.07 -30.09
CA ILE A 472 -23.09 -22.58 -28.71
C ILE A 472 -21.79 -21.80 -28.52
N ILE A 473 -21.88 -20.56 -28.05
CA ILE A 473 -20.72 -19.80 -27.62
C ILE A 473 -20.83 -19.57 -26.11
N SER A 474 -19.75 -19.80 -25.36
CA SER A 474 -19.72 -19.46 -23.94
C SER A 474 -18.35 -18.90 -23.55
N ILE A 475 -18.36 -17.71 -22.95
CA ILE A 475 -17.17 -16.95 -22.58
C ILE A 475 -17.10 -16.84 -21.07
N CYS A 476 -16.08 -17.44 -20.46
CA CYS A 476 -15.77 -17.31 -19.03
C CYS A 476 -16.92 -17.70 -18.06
N MET A 477 -17.89 -18.50 -18.53
CA MET A 477 -18.99 -18.97 -17.68
C MET A 477 -18.56 -20.20 -16.86
N ILE A 478 -17.78 -21.11 -17.44
CA ILE A 478 -17.44 -22.41 -16.83
C ILE A 478 -16.68 -22.28 -15.50
N GLU A 479 -15.96 -21.18 -15.29
CA GLU A 479 -15.29 -20.80 -14.03
C GLU A 479 -16.27 -20.73 -12.85
N HIS A 480 -17.53 -20.42 -13.14
CA HIS A 480 -18.59 -20.28 -12.15
C HIS A 480 -19.40 -21.58 -11.94
N VAL A 481 -19.24 -22.59 -12.79
CA VAL A 481 -19.92 -23.89 -12.68
C VAL A 481 -19.35 -24.71 -11.52
N GLY A 482 -18.02 -24.69 -11.37
CA GLY A 482 -17.32 -25.48 -10.36
C GLY A 482 -17.15 -26.94 -10.75
N HIS A 483 -16.09 -27.58 -10.22
CA HIS A 483 -15.62 -28.89 -10.67
C HIS A 483 -16.65 -30.02 -10.55
N GLU A 484 -17.52 -29.98 -9.54
CA GLU A 484 -18.52 -31.04 -9.29
C GLU A 484 -19.69 -31.01 -10.29
N CYS A 485 -19.89 -29.90 -11.00
CA CYS A 485 -21.01 -29.68 -11.90
C CYS A 485 -20.59 -29.63 -13.38
N MET A 486 -19.35 -30.01 -13.71
CA MET A 486 -18.83 -29.94 -15.08
C MET A 486 -19.55 -30.90 -16.02
N ASP A 487 -19.83 -32.13 -15.57
CA ASP A 487 -20.54 -33.14 -16.37
C ASP A 487 -21.97 -32.67 -16.68
N GLU A 488 -22.67 -32.10 -15.70
CA GLU A 488 -24.00 -31.49 -15.87
C GLU A 488 -23.96 -30.34 -16.88
N PHE A 489 -22.95 -29.46 -16.81
CA PHE A 489 -22.80 -28.36 -17.75
C PHE A 489 -22.64 -28.84 -19.20
N PHE A 490 -21.78 -29.82 -19.46
CA PHE A 490 -21.59 -30.36 -20.80
C PHE A 490 -22.82 -31.16 -21.27
N ALA A 491 -23.49 -31.90 -20.39
CA ALA A 491 -24.75 -32.57 -20.72
C ALA A 491 -25.86 -31.58 -21.10
N CYS A 492 -25.96 -30.43 -20.40
CA CYS A 492 -26.85 -29.35 -20.82
C CYS A 492 -26.48 -28.85 -22.22
N CYS A 493 -25.22 -28.54 -22.46
CA CYS A 493 -24.75 -28.04 -23.77
C CYS A 493 -25.05 -29.03 -24.90
N GLU A 494 -24.78 -30.33 -24.70
CA GLU A 494 -25.12 -31.40 -25.64
C GLU A 494 -26.63 -31.46 -25.91
N SER A 495 -27.45 -31.32 -24.87
CA SER A 495 -28.91 -31.34 -25.04
C SER A 495 -29.44 -30.15 -25.84
N TYR A 496 -28.74 -29.00 -25.85
CA TYR A 496 -29.09 -27.81 -26.64
C TYR A 496 -28.44 -27.78 -28.03
N LEU A 497 -27.41 -28.59 -28.30
CA LEU A 497 -26.68 -28.55 -29.56
C LEU A 497 -27.38 -29.40 -30.64
N ALA A 498 -27.47 -28.88 -31.86
CA ALA A 498 -27.90 -29.65 -33.04
C ALA A 498 -26.88 -30.76 -33.39
N GLU A 499 -27.27 -31.73 -34.23
CA GLU A 499 -26.46 -32.92 -34.55
C GLU A 499 -25.06 -32.58 -35.10
N ASP A 500 -24.96 -31.58 -35.97
CA ASP A 500 -23.70 -31.06 -36.53
C ASP A 500 -23.28 -29.71 -35.90
N GLY A 501 -23.86 -29.37 -34.75
CA GLY A 501 -23.64 -28.08 -34.12
C GLY A 501 -22.22 -27.93 -33.55
N ILE A 502 -21.74 -26.68 -33.46
CA ILE A 502 -20.40 -26.38 -32.94
C ILE A 502 -20.47 -25.62 -31.62
N MET A 503 -19.72 -26.09 -30.62
CA MET A 503 -19.52 -25.35 -29.37
C MET A 503 -18.15 -24.67 -29.34
N ALA A 504 -18.13 -23.35 -29.19
CA ALA A 504 -16.94 -22.56 -28.95
C ALA A 504 -16.89 -22.08 -27.49
N LEU A 505 -15.90 -22.55 -26.74
CA LEU A 505 -15.74 -22.27 -25.31
C LEU A 505 -14.44 -21.49 -25.04
N GLN A 506 -14.56 -20.31 -24.44
CA GLN A 506 -13.43 -19.54 -23.91
C GLN A 506 -13.38 -19.66 -22.38
N VAL A 507 -12.23 -20.07 -21.84
CA VAL A 507 -12.07 -20.36 -20.40
C VAL A 507 -10.75 -19.84 -19.86
N SER A 508 -10.76 -19.47 -18.58
CA SER A 508 -9.57 -19.24 -17.77
C SER A 508 -9.11 -20.56 -17.16
N ALA A 509 -8.11 -21.19 -17.75
CA ALA A 509 -7.60 -22.48 -17.30
C ALA A 509 -6.24 -22.35 -16.59
N ARG A 510 -6.01 -23.26 -15.63
CA ARG A 510 -4.66 -23.47 -15.07
C ARG A 510 -3.97 -24.63 -15.78
N GLN A 511 -2.75 -24.41 -16.26
CA GLN A 511 -1.93 -25.51 -16.79
C GLN A 511 -1.45 -26.44 -15.67
N ILE A 512 -1.79 -27.73 -15.77
CA ILE A 512 -1.30 -28.79 -14.90
C ILE A 512 -0.54 -29.77 -15.79
N SER A 513 0.80 -29.71 -15.81
CA SER A 513 1.57 -30.74 -16.52
C SER A 513 1.56 -32.04 -15.71
N PHE A 514 1.05 -33.11 -16.29
CA PHE A 514 1.40 -34.47 -15.89
C PHE A 514 2.44 -35.00 -16.89
N SER A 515 3.53 -35.59 -16.38
CA SER A 515 4.42 -36.41 -17.19
C SER A 515 3.66 -37.65 -17.63
N THR A 516 3.74 -37.97 -18.93
CA THR A 516 3.32 -39.22 -19.56
C THR A 516 1.86 -39.62 -19.35
N THR A 517 0.94 -38.88 -19.99
CA THR A 517 -0.18 -39.32 -20.86
C THR A 517 -1.02 -38.06 -21.13
N LYS A 518 -1.16 -37.65 -22.40
CA LYS A 518 -1.82 -36.40 -22.79
C LYS A 518 -3.32 -36.45 -22.46
N CYS A 519 -3.71 -35.98 -21.29
CA CYS A 519 -5.05 -35.47 -21.03
C CYS A 519 -4.92 -34.09 -20.38
N LEU A 520 -5.40 -33.05 -21.05
CA LEU A 520 -5.45 -31.70 -20.52
C LEU A 520 -6.51 -31.70 -19.40
N SER A 521 -6.06 -31.84 -18.16
CA SER A 521 -6.86 -31.51 -16.99
C SER A 521 -7.07 -29.99 -16.98
N ILE A 522 -8.18 -29.54 -17.57
CA ILE A 522 -8.64 -28.15 -17.47
C ILE A 522 -9.26 -27.99 -16.09
N GLN A 523 -8.58 -27.27 -15.19
CA GLN A 523 -9.21 -26.75 -13.97
C GLN A 523 -9.54 -25.27 -14.19
N PRO A 524 -10.83 -24.92 -14.37
CA PRO A 524 -11.26 -23.53 -14.34
C PRO A 524 -10.93 -22.90 -12.99
N TYR A 525 -10.56 -21.62 -12.98
CA TYR A 525 -10.44 -20.88 -11.73
C TYR A 525 -11.82 -20.76 -11.06
N GLY A 526 -12.08 -21.59 -10.05
CA GLY A 526 -13.22 -21.37 -9.16
C GLY A 526 -13.01 -20.09 -8.36
N TRP A 527 -13.98 -19.18 -8.41
CA TRP A 527 -13.99 -17.94 -7.63
C TRP A 527 -13.73 -18.20 -6.13
N ILE A 528 -12.85 -17.39 -5.53
CA ILE A 528 -12.77 -17.22 -4.08
C ILE A 528 -13.65 -15.99 -3.78
N PRO A 529 -14.87 -16.15 -3.24
CA PRO A 529 -15.65 -15.00 -2.84
C PRO A 529 -14.87 -14.25 -1.74
N LEU A 530 -14.62 -12.96 -1.96
CA LEU A 530 -14.28 -12.06 -0.86
C LEU A 530 -15.46 -12.07 0.12
N SER A 531 -15.13 -12.13 1.41
CA SER A 531 -16.12 -12.12 2.48
C SER A 531 -17.04 -10.89 2.35
N PRO A 532 -18.35 -11.00 2.65
CA PRO A 532 -19.26 -9.84 2.68
C PRO A 532 -18.82 -8.71 3.62
N ARG A 533 -17.85 -8.97 4.51
CA ARG A 533 -17.27 -7.95 5.40
C ARG A 533 -16.25 -7.03 4.71
N THR A 534 -15.78 -7.37 3.50
CA THR A 534 -14.70 -6.65 2.82
C THR A 534 -15.18 -5.64 1.76
N MET A 535 -16.49 -5.56 1.49
CA MET A 535 -17.11 -4.63 0.53
C MET A 535 -17.99 -3.56 1.17
N LYS A 536 -17.88 -3.33 2.49
CA LYS A 536 -18.56 -2.22 3.18
C LYS A 536 -17.56 -1.20 3.68
#